data_AF-A0A8C7G3J6-F1
#
_entry.id   AF-A0A8C7G3J6-F1
#
_cell.length_a   1.000
_cell.length_b   1.000
_cell.length_c   1.000
_cell.angle_alpha   90.00
_cell.angle_beta   90.00
_cell.angle_gamma   90.00
#
_symmetry.space_group_name_H-M   'P 1'
#
loop_
_entity.id
_entity.type
_entity.pdbx_description
1 polymer ?
#
loop_
_entity_poly.entity_id
_entity_poly.type
_entity_poly.pdbx_seq_one_letter_code
_entity_poly.pdbx_strand_id
1 'polypeptide(L)'
;MDVVEEHDIQDKPTKKKTKKPKKQPKPPHENGNDSMIEKTEPEHVDAPAEFSFPPTFSVSEIKNKQRRHLMFMKLKQEKRKQKVAMKKKKKKERDALGDKAPPKEVPKTIENQRVYDETTVNPEDEEVAFDEGTDEFSAYFNRLTNPKVLITTSDRPRGRTVRFCNQLATVIPDAHVYYRRGLALKKVIPQCIARETSYFSDSTGTSLRTRRESAFKSWDHASL
;
A
#
# COMPACT_ATOMS: atom_id res chain seq x y z
N MET A 1 -8.85 -14.96 46.09
CA MET A 1 -9.49 -16.27 45.97
C MET A 1 -10.53 -16.13 44.86
N ASP A 2 -10.37 -16.56 43.62
CA ASP A 2 -9.32 -17.32 42.95
C ASP A 2 -9.51 -17.14 41.42
N VAL A 3 -8.37 -17.04 40.74
CA VAL A 3 -8.05 -17.47 39.36
C VAL A 3 -8.81 -16.83 38.19
N VAL A 4 -8.11 -15.85 37.59
CA VAL A 4 -8.16 -15.52 36.16
C VAL A 4 -7.47 -16.64 35.39
N GLU A 5 -8.18 -17.31 34.49
CA GLU A 5 -7.61 -18.35 33.62
C GLU A 5 -7.20 -17.71 32.28
N GLU A 6 -5.97 -17.21 32.24
CA GLU A 6 -5.30 -16.79 31.00
C GLU A 6 -4.79 -18.01 30.25
N HIS A 7 -5.30 -18.24 29.03
CA HIS A 7 -4.74 -19.22 28.11
C HIS A 7 -3.50 -18.64 27.42
N ASP A 8 -2.35 -19.08 27.90
CA ASP A 8 -1.00 -18.79 27.42
C ASP A 8 -0.73 -19.54 26.09
N ILE A 9 -0.81 -18.85 24.95
CA ILE A 9 -0.42 -19.41 23.64
C ILE A 9 1.04 -19.02 23.35
N GLN A 10 1.94 -19.96 23.62
CA GLN A 10 3.36 -19.86 23.31
C GLN A 10 3.65 -20.17 21.84
N ASP A 11 3.64 -19.16 20.96
CA ASP A 11 4.18 -19.31 19.60
C ASP A 11 5.69 -19.03 19.56
N LYS A 12 6.48 -20.11 19.45
CA LYS A 12 7.94 -20.07 19.29
C LYS A 12 8.32 -19.66 17.85
N PRO A 13 9.08 -18.58 17.62
CA PRO A 13 9.59 -18.25 16.30
C PRO A 13 10.79 -19.15 15.93
N THR A 14 10.60 -20.07 14.98
CA THR A 14 11.68 -20.88 14.41
C THR A 14 12.64 -20.01 13.57
N LYS A 15 13.81 -19.69 14.12
CA LYS A 15 14.91 -19.00 13.44
C LYS A 15 15.56 -19.91 12.38
N LYS A 16 15.24 -19.73 11.09
CA LYS A 16 16.07 -20.25 9.99
C LYS A 16 17.33 -19.39 9.85
N LYS A 17 18.47 -19.98 10.23
CA LYS A 17 19.82 -19.40 10.13
C LYS A 17 20.30 -19.43 8.68
N THR A 18 20.48 -18.28 8.05
CA THR A 18 21.31 -18.14 6.83
C THR A 18 22.63 -17.44 7.19
N LYS A 19 23.74 -18.14 6.88
CA LYS A 19 25.13 -17.79 7.24
C LYS A 19 25.60 -16.51 6.51
N LYS A 20 26.14 -15.55 7.27
CA LYS A 20 26.97 -14.43 6.76
C LYS A 20 28.40 -14.93 6.47
N PRO A 21 29.05 -14.52 5.36
CA PRO A 21 30.46 -14.81 5.13
C PRO A 21 31.38 -13.92 6.00
N LYS A 22 32.49 -14.53 6.44
CA LYS A 22 33.48 -14.02 7.42
C LYS A 22 34.35 -12.88 6.85
N LYS A 23 34.64 -11.89 7.71
CA LYS A 23 35.69 -10.86 7.54
C LYS A 23 37.06 -11.46 7.88
N GLN A 24 38.10 -11.14 7.11
CA GLN A 24 39.49 -11.45 7.44
C GLN A 24 40.12 -10.37 8.36
N PRO A 25 41.13 -10.74 9.19
CA PRO A 25 41.65 -9.92 10.29
C PRO A 25 42.79 -8.95 9.86
N LYS A 26 42.97 -7.88 10.64
CA LYS A 26 44.09 -6.93 10.54
C LYS A 26 45.27 -7.39 11.42
N PRO A 27 46.53 -7.24 10.98
CA PRO A 27 47.71 -7.32 11.86
C PRO A 27 48.06 -5.96 12.52
N PRO A 28 48.90 -5.96 13.58
CA PRO A 28 48.84 -5.00 14.70
C PRO A 28 49.78 -3.79 14.59
N HIS A 29 49.49 -2.83 15.47
CA HIS A 29 50.23 -1.61 15.75
C HIS A 29 51.44 -1.91 16.66
N GLU A 30 52.64 -1.49 16.28
CA GLU A 30 53.80 -1.37 17.17
C GLU A 30 54.23 0.10 17.22
N ASN A 31 54.61 0.56 18.42
CA ASN A 31 54.94 1.94 18.76
C ASN A 31 56.47 2.14 18.81
N GLY A 32 56.91 3.29 18.29
CA GLY A 32 58.02 4.10 18.83
C GLY A 32 59.43 3.81 18.31
N ASN A 33 60.05 4.78 17.64
CA ASN A 33 60.94 5.74 18.30
C ASN A 33 61.37 6.88 17.33
N ASP A 34 61.68 8.01 17.93
CA ASP A 34 62.02 9.32 17.41
C ASP A 34 63.45 9.38 16.85
N SER A 35 63.66 10.06 15.72
CA SER A 35 64.96 10.64 15.36
C SER A 35 64.80 11.75 14.31
N MET A 36 64.88 12.97 14.81
CA MET A 36 65.09 14.23 14.09
C MET A 36 66.35 14.19 13.20
N ILE A 37 66.20 14.40 11.88
CA ILE A 37 67.24 14.95 10.99
C ILE A 37 66.56 15.91 9.99
N GLU A 38 67.18 17.07 9.86
CA GLU A 38 66.74 18.30 9.21
C GLU A 38 67.19 18.38 7.72
N LYS A 39 66.36 19.07 6.92
CA LYS A 39 66.60 19.72 5.59
C LYS A 39 66.98 18.84 4.39
N THR A 40 66.09 18.81 3.39
CA THR A 40 66.31 19.48 2.09
C THR A 40 65.04 19.43 1.24
N GLU A 41 64.59 20.60 0.78
CA GLU A 41 63.59 20.70 -0.30
C GLU A 41 64.15 20.13 -1.60
N PRO A 42 63.30 19.50 -2.41
CA PRO A 42 63.15 20.04 -3.76
C PRO A 42 61.68 20.18 -4.18
N GLU A 43 61.38 21.38 -4.66
CA GLU A 43 60.33 21.72 -5.60
C GLU A 43 60.03 20.59 -6.61
N HIS A 44 58.78 20.12 -6.64
CA HIS A 44 58.23 19.43 -7.79
C HIS A 44 56.73 19.75 -7.99
N VAL A 45 56.51 20.81 -8.76
CA VAL A 45 55.55 20.97 -9.87
C VAL A 45 54.28 20.09 -9.85
N ASP A 46 53.13 20.78 -9.81
CA ASP A 46 51.76 20.38 -10.20
C ASP A 46 50.98 19.39 -9.31
N ALA A 47 50.49 19.89 -8.17
CA ALA A 47 49.27 19.37 -7.56
C ALA A 47 48.06 19.80 -8.42
N PRO A 48 47.24 18.87 -8.98
CA PRO A 48 46.05 19.27 -9.72
C PRO A 48 45.08 19.92 -8.74
N ALA A 49 44.78 21.20 -9.01
CA ALA A 49 43.83 22.03 -8.29
C ALA A 49 42.66 21.20 -7.74
N GLU A 50 42.47 21.27 -6.42
CA GLU A 50 41.34 20.63 -5.78
C GLU A 50 40.07 21.03 -6.53
N PHE A 51 39.40 20.05 -7.13
CA PHE A 51 38.09 20.24 -7.75
C PHE A 51 37.11 20.63 -6.66
N SER A 52 37.03 21.93 -6.37
CA SER A 52 36.09 22.49 -5.42
C SER A 52 34.68 22.22 -5.94
N PHE A 53 33.92 21.46 -5.16
CA PHE A 53 32.49 21.27 -5.39
C PHE A 53 31.74 22.41 -4.68
N PRO A 54 30.74 23.05 -5.31
CA PRO A 54 30.15 22.72 -6.62
C PRO A 54 31.03 23.14 -7.81
N PRO A 55 31.14 22.31 -8.86
CA PRO A 55 31.81 22.71 -10.09
C PRO A 55 31.12 23.94 -10.68
N THR A 56 31.92 24.88 -11.19
CA THR A 56 31.47 26.16 -11.76
C THR A 56 30.56 25.98 -12.98
N PHE A 57 30.62 24.82 -13.64
CA PHE A 57 29.80 24.45 -14.80
C PHE A 57 28.79 23.35 -14.41
N SER A 58 27.64 23.31 -15.08
CA SER A 58 26.62 22.29 -14.76
C SER A 58 27.05 20.90 -15.24
N VAL A 59 26.81 19.86 -14.44
CA VAL A 59 27.22 18.47 -14.79
C VAL A 59 26.64 18.03 -16.14
N SER A 60 25.51 18.59 -16.56
CA SER A 60 24.85 18.33 -17.85
C SER A 60 25.65 18.83 -19.06
N GLU A 61 26.49 19.86 -18.91
CA GLU A 61 27.31 20.44 -19.99
C GLU A 61 28.47 19.52 -20.41
N ILE A 62 28.88 18.55 -19.57
CA ILE A 62 29.95 17.60 -19.92
C ILE A 62 29.47 16.69 -21.05
N LYS A 63 30.01 16.83 -22.26
CA LYS A 63 29.64 15.98 -23.41
C LYS A 63 29.98 14.49 -23.20
N ASN A 64 31.10 14.18 -22.54
CA ASN A 64 31.53 12.80 -22.29
C ASN A 64 30.67 12.10 -21.22
N LYS A 65 29.99 11.00 -21.61
CA LYS A 65 29.09 10.21 -20.73
C LYS A 65 29.77 9.66 -19.47
N GLN A 66 30.99 9.12 -19.58
CA GLN A 66 31.70 8.53 -18.44
C GLN A 66 32.11 9.61 -17.45
N ARG A 67 32.69 10.72 -17.93
CA ARG A 67 33.05 11.86 -17.07
C ARG A 67 31.82 12.50 -16.42
N ARG A 68 30.73 12.65 -17.18
CA ARG A 68 29.43 13.15 -16.69
C ARG A 68 28.90 12.28 -15.55
N HIS A 69 28.90 10.96 -15.73
CA HIS A 69 28.40 10.04 -14.72
C HIS A 69 29.23 10.07 -13.42
N LEU A 70 30.56 10.09 -13.54
CA LEU A 70 31.47 10.17 -12.38
C LEU A 70 31.27 11.47 -11.58
N MET A 71 31.17 12.61 -12.29
CA MET A 71 30.89 13.91 -11.64
C MET A 71 29.51 13.94 -10.98
N PHE A 72 28.49 13.37 -11.62
CA PHE A 72 27.15 13.27 -11.03
C PHE A 72 27.14 12.42 -9.76
N MET A 73 27.87 11.30 -9.74
CA MET A 73 28.01 10.44 -8.56
C MET A 73 28.71 11.18 -7.40
N LYS A 74 29.80 11.90 -7.67
CA LYS A 74 30.49 12.73 -6.66
C LYS A 74 29.56 13.81 -6.11
N LEU A 75 28.87 14.56 -6.98
CA LEU A 75 27.89 15.58 -6.57
C LEU A 75 26.76 15.00 -5.70
N LYS A 76 26.25 13.82 -6.06
CA LYS A 76 25.19 13.12 -5.29
C LYS A 76 25.69 12.72 -3.90
N GLN A 77 26.92 12.22 -3.79
CA GLN A 77 27.53 11.88 -2.51
C GLN A 77 27.71 13.12 -1.63
N GLU A 78 28.17 14.22 -2.20
CA GLU A 78 28.40 15.47 -1.48
C GLU A 78 27.09 16.12 -1.01
N LYS A 79 26.07 16.16 -1.88
CA LYS A 79 24.70 16.57 -1.48
C LYS A 79 24.17 15.70 -0.34
N ARG A 80 24.46 14.40 -0.33
CA ARG A 80 24.08 13.51 0.79
C ARG A 80 24.83 13.86 2.08
N LYS A 81 26.15 14.10 2.01
CA LYS A 81 26.97 14.54 3.15
C LYS A 81 26.47 15.86 3.71
N GLN A 82 26.21 16.84 2.86
CA GLN A 82 25.65 18.15 3.22
C GLN A 82 24.27 18.01 3.89
N LYS A 83 23.34 17.22 3.30
CA LYS A 83 22.02 16.95 3.92
C LYS A 83 22.14 16.33 5.31
N VAL A 84 23.06 15.38 5.50
CA VAL A 84 23.31 14.75 6.80
C VAL A 84 23.90 15.76 7.80
N ALA A 85 24.86 16.58 7.37
CA ALA A 85 25.46 17.63 8.20
C ALA A 85 24.41 18.66 8.64
N MET A 86 23.56 19.11 7.73
CA MET A 86 22.44 20.01 8.03
C MET A 86 21.45 19.40 9.01
N LYS A 87 21.08 18.11 8.83
CA LYS A 87 20.20 17.40 9.79
C LYS A 87 20.83 17.27 11.17
N LYS A 88 22.15 17.05 11.27
CA LYS A 88 22.88 17.01 12.53
C LYS A 88 22.93 18.38 13.21
N LYS A 89 23.15 19.46 12.46
CA LYS A 89 23.11 20.86 12.98
C LYS A 89 21.73 21.20 13.54
N LYS A 90 20.67 21.00 12.75
CA LYS A 90 19.27 21.20 13.19
C LYS A 90 18.92 20.37 14.44
N LYS A 91 19.44 19.14 14.55
CA LYS A 91 19.25 18.31 15.75
C LYS A 91 19.92 18.94 16.97
N LYS A 92 21.18 19.37 16.85
CA LYS A 92 21.92 20.01 17.95
C LYS A 92 21.27 21.32 18.39
N GLU A 93 20.81 22.15 17.45
CA GLU A 93 20.10 23.40 17.73
C GLU A 93 18.80 23.16 18.48
N ARG A 94 18.02 22.14 18.08
CA ARG A 94 16.79 21.73 18.79
C ARG A 94 17.09 21.20 20.19
N ASP A 95 18.10 20.34 20.32
CA ASP A 95 18.46 19.74 21.60
C ASP A 95 19.01 20.83 22.58
N ALA A 96 19.62 21.91 22.07
CA ALA A 96 20.09 23.05 22.86
C ALA A 96 19.00 24.08 23.21
N LEU A 97 18.02 24.28 22.32
CA LEU A 97 16.97 25.29 22.47
C LEU A 97 15.69 24.75 23.14
N GLY A 98 15.58 23.42 23.30
CA GLY A 98 14.52 22.76 24.07
C GLY A 98 13.12 23.17 23.60
N ASP A 99 12.36 23.82 24.49
CA ASP A 99 10.97 24.23 24.26
C ASP A 99 10.81 25.47 23.37
N LYS A 100 11.89 26.23 23.12
CA LYS A 100 11.88 27.35 22.15
C LYS A 100 12.33 26.91 20.75
N ALA A 101 12.50 25.60 20.53
CA ALA A 101 13.04 25.09 19.28
C ALA A 101 12.09 25.32 18.09
N PRO A 102 12.63 25.57 16.88
CA PRO A 102 11.82 25.71 15.68
C PRO A 102 10.95 24.46 15.47
N PRO A 103 9.62 24.62 15.30
CA PRO A 103 8.73 23.51 15.00
C PRO A 103 9.22 22.72 13.79
N LYS A 104 9.07 21.40 13.83
CA LYS A 104 9.39 20.57 12.66
C LYS A 104 8.43 20.96 11.54
N GLU A 105 8.99 21.35 10.40
CA GLU A 105 8.22 21.56 9.17
C GLU A 105 7.43 20.28 8.87
N VAL A 106 6.10 20.39 8.88
CA VAL A 106 5.20 19.28 8.51
C VAL A 106 5.42 18.98 7.03
N PRO A 107 5.64 17.71 6.65
CA PRO A 107 5.84 17.37 5.25
C PRO A 107 4.57 17.69 4.44
N LYS A 108 4.80 18.24 3.25
CA LYS A 108 3.77 18.42 2.24
C LYS A 108 3.42 17.06 1.61
N THR A 109 2.42 16.37 2.15
CA THR A 109 1.86 15.14 1.57
C THR A 109 0.67 15.45 0.65
N ILE A 110 0.23 14.49 -0.17
CA ILE A 110 -0.87 14.69 -1.12
C ILE A 110 -2.18 15.01 -0.39
N GLU A 111 -2.37 14.43 0.79
CA GLU A 111 -3.52 14.66 1.66
C GLU A 111 -3.49 16.08 2.25
N ASN A 112 -2.32 16.54 2.71
CA ASN A 112 -2.13 17.89 3.28
C ASN A 112 -2.28 19.00 2.24
N GLN A 113 -2.01 18.69 0.97
CA GLN A 113 -2.10 19.65 -0.14
C GLN A 113 -3.36 19.46 -0.98
N ARG A 114 -4.34 18.68 -0.48
CA ARG A 114 -5.60 18.51 -1.17
C ARG A 114 -6.31 19.86 -1.24
N VAL A 115 -6.73 20.24 -2.45
CA VAL A 115 -7.57 21.43 -2.65
C VAL A 115 -8.90 21.15 -1.96
N TYR A 116 -9.36 22.10 -1.15
CA TYR A 116 -10.66 22.01 -0.52
C TYR A 116 -11.74 21.93 -1.60
N ASP A 117 -12.61 20.94 -1.46
CA ASP A 117 -13.74 20.70 -2.35
C ASP A 117 -15.01 21.05 -1.58
N GLU A 118 -15.88 21.86 -2.17
CA GLU A 118 -17.15 22.32 -1.59
C GLU A 118 -18.09 21.16 -1.28
N THR A 119 -17.94 20.02 -1.96
CA THR A 119 -18.72 18.80 -1.71
C THR A 119 -18.21 17.97 -0.51
N THR A 120 -17.16 18.42 0.17
CA THR A 120 -16.65 17.72 1.36
C THR A 120 -17.61 17.91 2.53
N VAL A 121 -18.19 16.81 3.00
CA VAL A 121 -19.15 16.80 4.10
C VAL A 121 -18.50 17.29 5.39
N ASN A 122 -19.09 18.32 5.99
CA ASN A 122 -18.76 18.75 7.34
C ASN A 122 -19.60 17.92 8.33
N PRO A 123 -19.00 17.25 9.32
CA PRO A 123 -19.73 16.38 10.25
C PRO A 123 -20.65 17.13 11.22
N GLU A 124 -20.56 18.45 11.29
CA GLU A 124 -21.38 19.32 12.14
C GLU A 124 -22.55 19.97 11.39
N ASP A 125 -22.75 19.62 10.11
CA ASP A 125 -23.81 20.18 9.29
C ASP A 125 -25.18 19.53 9.62
N GLU A 126 -26.14 20.35 10.09
CA GLU A 126 -27.49 19.89 10.47
C GLU A 126 -28.29 19.35 9.27
N GLU A 127 -28.04 19.86 8.06
CA GLU A 127 -28.72 19.38 6.84
C GLU A 127 -28.38 17.91 6.56
N VAL A 128 -27.10 17.56 6.70
CA VAL A 128 -26.60 16.19 6.48
C VAL A 128 -27.18 15.23 7.51
N ALA A 129 -27.26 15.63 8.77
CA ALA A 129 -27.85 14.79 9.81
C ALA A 129 -29.35 14.52 9.59
N PHE A 130 -30.08 15.51 9.05
CA PHE A 130 -31.48 15.33 8.70
C PHE A 130 -31.68 14.38 7.51
N ASP A 131 -30.83 14.52 6.49
CA ASP A 131 -30.84 13.63 5.32
C ASP A 131 -30.52 12.19 5.72
N GLU A 132 -29.47 11.96 6.53
CA GLU A 132 -29.13 10.64 7.07
C GLU A 132 -30.24 10.03 7.94
N GLY A 133 -30.97 10.87 8.68
CA GLY A 133 -32.06 10.46 9.56
C GLY A 133 -33.35 10.07 8.83
N THR A 134 -33.59 10.65 7.64
CA THR A 134 -34.81 10.43 6.86
C THR A 134 -34.63 9.43 5.71
N ASP A 135 -33.41 9.00 5.44
CA ASP A 135 -33.06 8.00 4.44
C ASP A 135 -33.68 6.62 4.70
N GLU A 136 -33.88 5.83 3.64
CA GLU A 136 -34.42 4.47 3.69
C GLU A 136 -33.51 3.50 4.48
N PHE A 137 -32.22 3.83 4.61
CA PHE A 137 -31.24 3.05 5.38
C PHE A 137 -31.04 3.56 6.82
N SER A 138 -31.74 4.61 7.26
CA SER A 138 -31.62 5.16 8.62
C SER A 138 -31.82 4.09 9.71
N ALA A 139 -32.82 3.20 9.55
CA ALA A 139 -33.08 2.09 10.46
C ALA A 139 -31.91 1.09 10.56
N TYR A 140 -31.17 0.91 9.47
CA TYR A 140 -29.99 0.04 9.43
C TYR A 140 -28.80 0.69 10.16
N PHE A 141 -28.50 1.97 9.87
CA PHE A 141 -27.38 2.66 10.51
C PHE A 141 -27.60 2.88 12.01
N ASN A 142 -28.86 3.10 12.42
CA ASN A 142 -29.27 3.17 13.83
C ASN A 142 -29.34 1.79 14.52
N ARG A 143 -29.02 0.70 13.81
CA ARG A 143 -29.03 -0.70 14.31
C ARG A 143 -30.38 -1.13 14.88
N LEU A 144 -31.47 -0.50 14.43
CA LEU A 144 -32.84 -0.85 14.84
C LEU A 144 -33.29 -2.14 14.15
N THR A 145 -32.81 -2.38 12.93
CA THR A 145 -33.10 -3.59 12.15
C THR A 145 -31.82 -4.31 11.78
N ASN A 146 -31.72 -5.61 12.11
CA ASN A 146 -30.63 -6.46 11.62
C ASN A 146 -30.92 -6.89 10.18
N PRO A 147 -30.08 -6.52 9.20
CA PRO A 147 -30.34 -6.84 7.81
C PRO A 147 -30.08 -8.33 7.57
N LYS A 148 -31.05 -9.02 6.98
CA LYS A 148 -30.87 -10.38 6.46
C LYS A 148 -30.53 -10.30 4.99
N VAL A 149 -29.39 -10.84 4.59
CA VAL A 149 -28.90 -10.71 3.20
C VAL A 149 -28.97 -12.06 2.49
N LEU A 150 -29.63 -12.11 1.33
CA LEU A 150 -29.60 -13.27 0.45
C LEU A 150 -28.59 -13.02 -0.68
N ILE A 151 -27.46 -13.72 -0.62
CA ILE A 151 -26.45 -13.72 -1.68
C ILE A 151 -26.86 -14.75 -2.73
N THR A 152 -27.13 -14.29 -3.94
CA THR A 152 -27.42 -15.17 -5.06
C THR A 152 -26.33 -15.14 -6.12
N THR A 153 -26.13 -16.28 -6.76
CA THR A 153 -25.17 -16.40 -7.87
C THR A 153 -25.86 -16.16 -9.21
N SER A 154 -25.07 -15.99 -10.27
CA SER A 154 -25.54 -16.20 -11.64
C SER A 154 -26.14 -17.60 -11.84
N ASP A 155 -26.84 -17.81 -12.96
CA ASP A 155 -27.56 -19.06 -13.24
C ASP A 155 -26.65 -20.31 -13.24
N ARG A 156 -25.48 -20.17 -13.86
CA ARG A 156 -24.46 -21.24 -13.98
C ARG A 156 -23.11 -20.75 -13.46
N PRO A 157 -22.94 -20.61 -12.13
CA PRO A 157 -21.73 -20.06 -11.57
C PRO A 157 -20.57 -21.04 -11.74
N ARG A 158 -19.36 -20.50 -11.91
CA ARG A 158 -18.14 -21.31 -11.87
C ARG A 158 -17.76 -21.60 -10.42
N GLY A 159 -17.02 -22.68 -10.19
CA GLY A 159 -16.59 -23.07 -8.83
C GLY A 159 -15.84 -21.97 -8.09
N ARG A 160 -15.14 -21.05 -8.79
CA ARG A 160 -14.52 -19.87 -8.19
C ARG A 160 -15.55 -18.89 -7.62
N THR A 161 -16.59 -18.56 -8.38
CA THR A 161 -17.71 -17.71 -7.94
C THR A 161 -18.43 -18.34 -6.75
N VAL A 162 -18.68 -19.64 -6.80
CA VAL A 162 -19.31 -20.37 -5.68
C VAL A 162 -18.48 -20.25 -4.40
N ARG A 163 -17.16 -20.45 -4.49
CA ARG A 163 -16.24 -20.28 -3.35
C ARG A 163 -16.22 -18.85 -2.84
N PHE A 164 -16.24 -17.86 -3.74
CA PHE A 164 -16.29 -16.45 -3.39
C PHE A 164 -17.58 -16.09 -2.64
N CYS A 165 -18.75 -16.49 -3.13
CA CYS A 165 -20.02 -16.21 -2.43
C CYS A 165 -20.07 -16.86 -1.05
N ASN A 166 -19.51 -18.07 -0.90
CA ASN A 166 -19.39 -18.71 0.41
C ASN A 166 -18.45 -17.94 1.35
N GLN A 167 -17.34 -17.39 0.84
CA GLN A 167 -16.47 -16.51 1.63
C GLN A 167 -17.16 -15.19 1.98
N LEU A 168 -17.92 -14.62 1.06
CA LEU A 168 -18.68 -13.40 1.29
C LEU A 168 -19.70 -13.59 2.44
N ALA A 169 -20.36 -14.75 2.48
CA ALA A 169 -21.27 -15.11 3.56
C ALA A 169 -20.59 -15.29 4.93
N THR A 170 -19.27 -15.46 4.99
CA THR A 170 -18.53 -15.47 6.27
C THR A 170 -18.17 -14.08 6.77
N VAL A 171 -18.14 -13.08 5.88
CA VAL A 171 -17.79 -11.70 6.22
C VAL A 171 -19.03 -10.92 6.68
N ILE A 172 -20.18 -11.17 6.05
CA ILE A 172 -21.42 -10.47 6.34
C ILE A 172 -22.25 -11.29 7.34
N PRO A 173 -22.66 -10.72 8.49
CA PRO A 173 -23.54 -11.42 9.44
C PRO A 173 -24.91 -11.68 8.83
N ASP A 174 -25.58 -12.76 9.24
CA ASP A 174 -26.91 -13.16 8.79
C ASP A 174 -27.07 -13.26 7.25
N ALA A 175 -25.97 -13.53 6.55
CA ALA A 175 -25.94 -13.72 5.11
C ALA A 175 -26.15 -15.19 4.72
N HIS A 176 -27.04 -15.44 3.76
CA HIS A 176 -27.33 -16.78 3.25
C HIS A 176 -27.03 -16.87 1.74
N VAL A 177 -26.34 -17.95 1.34
CA VAL A 177 -26.04 -18.20 -0.08
C VAL A 177 -27.14 -19.06 -0.69
N TYR A 178 -27.73 -18.58 -1.80
CA TYR A 178 -28.74 -19.29 -2.55
C TYR A 178 -28.38 -19.43 -4.04
N TYR A 179 -28.42 -20.67 -4.54
CA TYR A 179 -28.09 -20.99 -5.93
C TYR A 179 -29.35 -20.97 -6.79
N ARG A 180 -29.37 -20.11 -7.81
CA ARG A 180 -30.54 -19.91 -8.67
C ARG A 180 -30.93 -21.11 -9.54
N ARG A 181 -29.98 -21.93 -10.01
CA ARG A 181 -30.22 -23.19 -10.77
C ARG A 181 -31.35 -23.11 -11.82
N GLY A 182 -31.43 -22.04 -12.61
CA GLY A 182 -32.43 -21.84 -13.66
C GLY A 182 -33.61 -20.94 -13.29
N LEU A 183 -33.72 -20.49 -12.03
CA LEU A 183 -34.83 -19.63 -11.60
C LEU A 183 -34.62 -18.18 -12.09
N ALA A 184 -35.61 -17.64 -12.79
CA ALA A 184 -35.65 -16.24 -13.19
C ALA A 184 -35.74 -15.32 -11.96
N LEU A 185 -35.08 -14.16 -12.01
CA LEU A 185 -35.05 -13.19 -10.91
C LEU A 185 -36.44 -12.74 -10.47
N LYS A 186 -37.36 -12.61 -11.43
CA LYS A 186 -38.77 -12.28 -11.20
C LYS A 186 -39.47 -13.23 -10.22
N LYS A 187 -39.01 -14.48 -10.10
CA LYS A 187 -39.55 -15.46 -9.14
C LYS A 187 -38.85 -15.44 -7.79
N VAL A 188 -37.59 -15.01 -7.76
CA VAL A 188 -36.77 -14.95 -6.53
C VAL A 188 -37.11 -13.70 -5.72
N ILE A 189 -37.31 -12.56 -6.36
CA ILE A 189 -37.60 -11.28 -5.68
C ILE A 189 -38.83 -11.36 -4.76
N PRO A 190 -39.99 -11.91 -5.18
CA PRO A 190 -41.14 -12.04 -4.28
C PRO A 190 -40.86 -12.93 -3.07
N GLN A 191 -40.01 -13.95 -3.22
CA GLN A 191 -39.61 -14.81 -2.10
C GLN A 191 -38.68 -14.09 -1.13
N CYS A 192 -37.82 -13.19 -1.63
CA CYS A 192 -36.99 -12.34 -0.80
C CYS A 192 -37.83 -11.36 0.03
N ILE A 193 -38.84 -10.73 -0.61
CA ILE A 193 -39.76 -9.81 0.07
C ILE A 193 -40.54 -10.55 1.17
N ALA A 194 -41.09 -11.74 0.86
CA ALA A 194 -41.81 -12.55 1.83
C ALA A 194 -40.96 -13.04 3.02
N ARG A 195 -39.64 -13.08 2.86
CA ARG A 195 -38.68 -13.48 3.90
C ARG A 195 -37.97 -12.28 4.55
N GLU A 196 -38.33 -11.06 4.14
CA GLU A 196 -37.69 -9.81 4.58
C GLU A 196 -36.16 -9.84 4.39
N THR A 197 -35.69 -10.44 3.29
CA THR A 197 -34.26 -10.49 2.97
C THR A 197 -33.93 -9.48 1.88
N SER A 198 -32.88 -8.69 2.08
CA SER A 198 -32.30 -7.88 1.01
C SER A 198 -31.59 -8.79 0.00
N TYR A 199 -31.75 -8.47 -1.29
CA TYR A 199 -31.26 -9.30 -2.38
C TYR A 199 -29.93 -8.76 -2.94
N PHE A 200 -28.89 -9.58 -2.89
CA PHE A 200 -27.61 -9.31 -3.54
C PHE A 200 -27.35 -10.36 -4.62
N SER A 201 -26.82 -9.93 -5.78
CA SER A 201 -26.49 -10.85 -6.87
C SER A 201 -25.14 -10.57 -7.49
N ASP A 202 -24.27 -11.59 -7.47
CA ASP A 202 -22.99 -11.54 -8.16
C ASP A 202 -23.19 -11.77 -9.66
N SER A 203 -23.15 -10.68 -10.42
CA SER A 203 -23.06 -10.70 -11.88
C SER A 203 -21.60 -10.84 -12.32
N THR A 204 -20.94 -11.97 -12.00
CA THR A 204 -19.63 -12.22 -12.62
C THR A 204 -19.85 -12.39 -14.12
N GLY A 205 -19.33 -11.43 -14.91
CA GLY A 205 -19.56 -11.25 -16.33
C GLY A 205 -19.74 -12.56 -17.09
N THR A 206 -20.91 -12.71 -17.69
CA THR A 206 -21.18 -13.71 -18.71
C THR A 206 -20.17 -13.52 -19.83
N SER A 207 -19.11 -14.31 -19.84
CA SER A 207 -18.43 -14.65 -21.09
C SER A 207 -19.52 -15.20 -22.01
N LEU A 208 -19.92 -14.39 -22.99
CA LEU A 208 -20.85 -14.72 -24.04
C LEU A 208 -20.28 -15.92 -24.80
N ARG A 209 -20.55 -17.12 -24.29
CA ARG A 209 -20.32 -18.35 -25.03
C ARG A 209 -21.49 -18.46 -25.98
N THR A 210 -21.23 -18.12 -27.23
CA THR A 210 -22.14 -18.30 -28.37
C THR A 210 -22.86 -19.63 -28.23
N ARG A 211 -24.20 -19.53 -28.12
CA ARG A 211 -25.11 -20.65 -28.20
C ARG A 211 -24.88 -21.26 -29.60
N ARG A 212 -24.19 -22.39 -29.68
CA ARG A 212 -24.21 -23.21 -30.90
C ARG A 212 -25.67 -23.61 -31.09
N GLU A 213 -26.32 -23.01 -32.08
CA GLU A 213 -27.58 -23.47 -32.62
C GLU A 213 -27.35 -24.88 -33.17
N SER A 214 -27.64 -25.90 -32.37
CA SER A 214 -27.93 -27.23 -32.87
C SER A 214 -29.39 -27.22 -33.36
N ALA A 215 -29.62 -26.53 -34.47
CA ALA A 215 -30.85 -26.59 -35.25
C ALA A 215 -30.46 -26.93 -36.68
N PHE A 216 -30.04 -28.19 -36.90
CA PHE A 216 -29.94 -28.72 -38.25
C PHE A 216 -30.18 -30.23 -38.23
N LYS A 217 -31.16 -30.64 -39.04
CA LYS A 217 -31.49 -32.01 -39.50
C LYS A 217 -32.31 -32.92 -38.57
N SER A 218 -33.62 -32.89 -38.77
CA SER A 218 -34.37 -34.06 -39.23
C SER A 218 -35.78 -33.68 -39.68
N TRP A 219 -35.97 -33.47 -40.98
CA TRP A 219 -37.27 -33.65 -41.64
C TRP A 219 -36.98 -34.09 -43.06
N ASP A 220 -36.77 -35.40 -43.19
CA ASP A 220 -36.91 -36.13 -44.44
C ASP A 220 -38.13 -37.04 -44.31
N HIS A 221 -38.93 -37.04 -45.37
CA HIS A 221 -39.99 -37.97 -45.78
C HIS A 221 -41.37 -37.91 -45.11
N ALA A 222 -42.33 -37.32 -45.85
CA ALA A 222 -43.58 -38.00 -46.18
C ALA A 222 -44.17 -37.41 -47.47
N SER A 223 -44.08 -38.21 -48.55
CA SER A 223 -44.86 -38.08 -49.77
C SER A 223 -46.03 -39.05 -49.66
N LEU A 224 -47.27 -38.55 -49.66
CA LEU A 224 -48.47 -39.06 -50.35
C LEU A 224 -49.66 -38.15 -50.01
#